data_AF-A0A418VRF2-F1
#
_entry.id   AF-A0A418VRF2-F1
#
_cell.length_a   1.000
_cell.length_b   1.000
_cell.length_c   1.000
_cell.angle_alpha   90.00
_cell.angle_beta   90.00
_cell.angle_gamma   90.00
#
_symmetry.space_group_name_H-M   'P 1'
#
loop_
_entity.id
_entity.type
_entity.pdbx_description
1 polymer ?
#
loop_
_entity_poly.entity_id
_entity_poly.type
_entity_poly.pdbx_seq_one_letter_code
_entity_poly.pdbx_strand_id
1 'polypeptide(L)'
;MKGQWLGNYQGSDDGTAVVELDDMGSHYEGAAFAYPKDPKYPPLFAAVRTPDKSDSFRATLRPLPIGPDGLVKPLTWLTEYYPEITLGSDLETEWHFSSDKLRLTWKSNIGTSGHAEIPASQASLPSTYLPEPEITNWDQFREFAVKLEPNRFIFRGQESNSWRLRTHFHRSGRYHLMRFMNEDISTLHANLSSLTDHIFNLNDPLQNAAFYSLIQHHGYPTPLLDWSFSPFIGAFFAYRNLLAGRRTENSKVRIFILDTAWNRDLTRVQLISPAPPHFSFVNPIAINNTRMVPQQAMSTVTNIDDIETYIRHWEQRNSTNYLRVVDLPSLDRPQVMQELALMGITAGSMFPGLDGACEQLKERYFNR
;
A
#
# COMPACT_ATOMS: atom_id res chain seq x y z
N MET A 1 7.46 -16.62 8.68
CA MET A 1 6.85 -16.76 7.33
C MET A 1 5.82 -15.70 6.97
N LYS A 2 4.80 -15.47 7.82
CA LYS A 2 3.76 -14.46 7.56
C LYS A 2 4.38 -13.14 7.08
N GLY A 3 3.89 -12.62 5.96
CA GLY A 3 4.48 -11.43 5.34
C GLY A 3 4.39 -11.46 3.83
N GLN A 4 4.85 -10.36 3.24
CA GLN A 4 5.21 -10.31 1.83
C GLN A 4 6.73 -10.45 1.68
N TRP A 5 7.14 -11.26 0.71
CA TRP A 5 8.51 -11.48 0.31
C TRP A 5 8.64 -11.07 -1.15
N LEU A 6 9.41 -10.01 -1.39
CA LEU A 6 9.60 -9.43 -2.72
C LEU A 6 11.10 -9.43 -3.06
N GLY A 7 11.48 -10.12 -4.14
CA GLY A 7 12.88 -10.21 -4.56
C GLY A 7 13.04 -10.73 -5.98
N ASN A 8 14.28 -10.89 -6.42
CA ASN A 8 14.58 -11.44 -7.74
C ASN A 8 14.75 -12.96 -7.66
N TYR A 9 14.50 -13.61 -8.79
CA TYR A 9 14.73 -15.04 -8.97
C TYR A 9 15.60 -15.29 -10.21
N GLN A 10 16.28 -16.44 -10.25
CA GLN A 10 17.18 -16.84 -11.34
C GLN A 10 17.01 -18.31 -11.71
N GLY A 11 17.19 -18.66 -12.98
CA GLY A 11 17.06 -20.04 -13.43
C GLY A 11 16.96 -20.23 -14.94
N SER A 12 16.00 -21.05 -15.38
CA SER A 12 15.62 -21.20 -16.80
C SER A 12 15.12 -19.89 -17.42
N ASP A 13 14.61 -19.00 -16.57
CA ASP A 13 14.37 -17.60 -16.82
C ASP A 13 14.69 -16.80 -15.55
N ASP A 14 14.74 -15.48 -15.67
CA ASP A 14 15.00 -14.58 -14.54
C ASP A 14 13.88 -13.53 -14.46
N GLY A 15 13.59 -13.08 -13.25
CA GLY A 15 12.52 -12.11 -13.02
C GLY A 15 12.35 -11.71 -11.57
N THR A 16 11.18 -11.17 -11.27
CA THR A 16 10.78 -10.76 -9.91
C THR A 16 9.81 -11.79 -9.33
N ALA A 17 10.10 -12.28 -8.13
CA ALA A 17 9.22 -13.15 -7.36
C ALA A 17 8.53 -12.34 -6.24
N VAL A 18 7.23 -12.59 -6.07
CA VAL A 18 6.44 -12.05 -4.95
C VAL A 18 5.76 -13.22 -4.26
N VAL A 19 5.93 -13.33 -2.94
CA VAL A 19 5.25 -14.34 -2.14
C VAL A 19 4.51 -13.64 -1.02
N GLU A 20 3.21 -13.87 -0.93
CA GLU A 20 2.31 -13.29 0.08
C GLU A 20 1.77 -14.43 0.94
N LEU A 21 1.97 -14.36 2.25
CA LEU A 21 1.52 -15.40 3.18
C LEU A 21 0.77 -14.80 4.37
N ASP A 22 -0.47 -15.22 4.53
CA ASP A 22 -1.30 -14.95 5.71
C ASP A 22 -1.20 -16.08 6.73
N ASP A 23 -1.37 -15.73 8.00
CA ASP A 23 -1.46 -16.69 9.09
C ASP A 23 -2.89 -17.23 9.24
N MET A 24 -3.06 -18.55 9.09
CA MET A 24 -4.33 -19.27 9.19
C MET A 24 -4.48 -20.04 10.51
N GLY A 25 -3.69 -19.70 11.54
CA GLY A 25 -3.64 -20.41 12.82
C GLY A 25 -2.75 -21.65 12.76
N SER A 26 -3.17 -22.70 12.04
CA SER A 26 -2.43 -23.98 11.96
C SER A 26 -1.35 -24.02 10.87
N HIS A 27 -1.46 -23.15 9.87
CA HIS A 27 -0.58 -23.10 8.71
C HIS A 27 -0.53 -21.66 8.15
N TYR A 28 0.21 -21.46 7.07
CA TYR A 28 0.19 -20.24 6.27
C TYR A 28 -0.44 -20.52 4.92
N GLU A 29 -1.19 -19.55 4.40
CA GLU A 29 -1.84 -19.64 3.09
C GLU A 29 -1.68 -18.32 2.34
N GLY A 30 -1.51 -18.40 1.03
CA GLY A 30 -1.45 -17.23 0.18
C GLY A 30 -1.08 -17.54 -1.27
N ALA A 31 -0.21 -16.72 -1.84
CA ALA A 31 0.10 -16.75 -3.26
C ALA A 31 1.60 -16.54 -3.52
N ALA A 32 2.10 -17.19 -4.58
CA ALA A 32 3.38 -16.92 -5.18
C ALA A 32 3.17 -16.42 -6.61
N PHE A 33 3.90 -15.38 -6.98
CA PHE A 33 3.89 -14.78 -8.30
C PHE A 33 5.31 -14.75 -8.86
N ALA A 34 5.42 -15.02 -10.16
CA ALA A 34 6.64 -14.81 -10.92
C ALA A 34 6.35 -13.83 -12.04
N TYR A 35 7.13 -12.76 -12.12
CA TYR A 35 7.08 -11.75 -13.17
C TYR A 35 8.39 -11.84 -13.97
N PRO A 36 8.42 -12.60 -15.08
CA PRO A 36 9.61 -12.74 -15.90
C PRO A 36 10.08 -11.40 -16.45
N LYS A 37 11.40 -11.24 -16.56
CA LYS A 37 12.02 -10.05 -17.17
C LYS A 37 11.87 -10.06 -18.69
N ASP A 38 11.92 -11.24 -19.30
CA ASP A 38 11.74 -11.42 -20.74
C ASP A 38 10.23 -11.55 -21.04
N PRO A 39 9.63 -10.58 -21.78
CA PRO A 39 8.19 -10.56 -22.04
C PRO A 39 7.71 -11.73 -22.91
N LYS A 40 8.61 -12.56 -23.46
CA LYS A 40 8.22 -13.82 -24.11
C LYS A 40 7.63 -14.83 -23.13
N TYR A 41 7.90 -14.70 -21.82
CA TYR A 41 7.30 -15.53 -20.79
C TYR A 41 6.16 -14.77 -20.12
N PRO A 42 4.98 -15.39 -19.94
CA PRO A 42 3.89 -14.74 -19.21
C PRO A 42 4.21 -14.68 -17.72
N PRO A 43 3.69 -13.68 -16.99
CA PRO A 43 3.66 -13.74 -15.55
C PRO A 43 2.84 -14.94 -15.06
N LEU A 44 3.26 -15.52 -13.93
CA LEU A 44 2.68 -16.73 -13.36
C LEU A 44 2.16 -16.47 -11.95
N PHE A 45 1.09 -17.18 -11.60
CA PHE A 45 0.51 -17.25 -10.27
C PHE A 45 0.45 -18.71 -9.80
N ALA A 46 0.73 -18.97 -8.53
CA ALA A 46 0.43 -20.23 -7.89
C ALA A 46 -0.12 -19.99 -6.47
N ALA A 47 -1.17 -20.71 -6.10
CA ALA A 47 -1.63 -20.74 -4.72
C ALA A 47 -0.64 -21.49 -3.84
N VAL A 48 -0.37 -20.97 -2.65
CA VAL A 48 0.57 -21.57 -1.68
C VAL A 48 -0.17 -21.89 -0.40
N ARG A 49 0.01 -23.12 0.09
CA ARG A 49 -0.47 -23.55 1.40
C ARG A 49 0.61 -24.38 2.07
N THR A 50 1.05 -23.95 3.25
CA THR A 50 2.06 -24.70 4.01
C THR A 50 1.40 -25.89 4.71
N PRO A 51 2.13 -27.01 4.92
CA PRO A 51 1.61 -28.13 5.69
C PRO A 51 1.29 -27.74 7.15
N ASP A 52 2.15 -26.91 7.74
CA ASP A 52 2.11 -26.46 9.12
C ASP A 52 2.83 -25.11 9.28
N LYS A 53 3.38 -24.82 10.48
CA LYS A 53 4.14 -23.60 10.80
C LYS A 53 5.67 -23.78 10.73
N SER A 54 6.17 -24.92 10.26
CA SER A 54 7.60 -25.23 10.20
C SER A 54 8.31 -24.31 9.22
N ASP A 55 9.45 -23.73 9.60
CA ASP A 55 10.24 -22.76 8.81
C ASP A 55 10.76 -23.28 7.46
N SER A 56 10.66 -24.59 7.22
CA SER A 56 11.01 -25.22 5.94
C SER A 56 9.97 -26.24 5.52
N PHE A 57 9.65 -26.29 4.22
CA PHE A 57 8.76 -27.30 3.67
C PHE A 57 9.02 -27.54 2.18
N ARG A 58 8.49 -28.66 1.68
CA ARG A 58 8.38 -28.95 0.24
C ARG A 58 6.92 -28.94 -0.17
N ALA A 59 6.65 -28.43 -1.36
CA ALA A 59 5.31 -28.40 -1.91
C ALA A 59 5.35 -28.56 -3.44
N THR A 60 4.29 -29.15 -4.00
CA THR A 60 4.06 -29.12 -5.44
C THR A 60 3.12 -27.96 -5.77
N LEU A 61 3.63 -26.96 -6.47
CA LEU A 61 2.85 -25.83 -6.94
C LEU A 61 2.36 -26.07 -8.37
N ARG A 62 1.16 -25.59 -8.68
CA ARG A 62 0.56 -25.66 -10.02
C ARG A 62 0.36 -24.25 -10.56
N PRO A 63 1.28 -23.75 -11.40
CA PRO A 63 1.26 -22.38 -11.85
C PRO A 63 0.18 -22.19 -12.92
N LEU A 64 -0.41 -21.00 -12.94
CA LEU A 64 -1.33 -20.55 -13.96
C LEU A 64 -0.83 -19.22 -14.54
N PRO A 65 -0.96 -19.00 -15.87
CA PRO A 65 -0.58 -17.74 -16.48
C PRO A 65 -1.50 -16.60 -16.02
N ILE A 66 -0.94 -15.39 -15.98
CA ILE A 66 -1.67 -14.14 -15.72
C ILE A 66 -1.78 -13.39 -17.05
N GLY A 67 -2.99 -12.98 -17.40
CA GLY A 67 -3.26 -12.21 -18.60
C GLY A 67 -2.84 -10.74 -18.47
N PRO A 68 -2.78 -9.99 -19.59
CA PRO A 68 -2.51 -8.54 -19.58
C PRO A 68 -3.56 -7.73 -18.81
N ASP A 69 -4.77 -8.27 -18.67
CA ASP A 69 -5.86 -7.73 -17.86
C ASP A 69 -5.69 -8.00 -16.35
N GLY A 70 -4.58 -8.65 -15.96
CA GLY A 70 -4.30 -9.08 -14.59
C GLY A 70 -5.06 -10.32 -14.16
N LEU A 71 -5.95 -10.89 -14.98
CA LEU A 71 -6.71 -12.06 -14.56
C LEU A 71 -5.88 -13.34 -14.66
N VAL A 72 -6.04 -14.24 -13.69
CA VAL A 72 -5.49 -15.60 -13.79
C VAL A 72 -6.21 -16.34 -14.91
N LYS A 73 -5.46 -16.93 -15.83
CA LYS A 73 -5.96 -17.60 -17.03
C LYS A 73 -5.77 -19.12 -16.92
N PRO A 74 -6.65 -19.92 -17.54
CA PRO A 74 -6.44 -21.35 -17.67
C PRO A 74 -5.23 -21.65 -18.57
N LEU A 75 -4.66 -22.85 -18.45
CA LEU A 75 -3.51 -23.26 -19.29
C LEU A 75 -3.81 -23.25 -20.79
N THR A 76 -5.07 -23.41 -21.21
CA THR A 76 -5.47 -23.31 -22.62
C THR A 76 -5.22 -21.92 -23.21
N TRP A 77 -5.26 -20.87 -22.40
CA TRP A 77 -4.94 -19.51 -22.82
C TRP A 77 -3.45 -19.37 -23.19
N LEU A 78 -2.56 -20.11 -22.52
CA LEU A 78 -1.13 -20.09 -22.83
C LEU A 78 -0.87 -20.51 -24.28
N THR A 79 -1.54 -21.56 -24.75
CA THR A 79 -1.36 -22.08 -26.11
C THR A 79 -1.78 -21.07 -27.18
N GLU A 80 -2.73 -20.19 -26.89
CA GLU A 80 -3.22 -19.19 -27.83
C GLU A 80 -2.30 -17.96 -27.90
N TYR A 81 -1.80 -17.48 -26.75
CA TYR A 81 -1.05 -16.21 -26.66
C TYR A 81 0.48 -16.38 -26.54
N TYR A 82 0.94 -17.57 -26.14
CA TYR A 82 2.35 -17.94 -25.99
C TYR A 82 2.61 -19.35 -26.58
N PRO A 83 2.37 -19.55 -27.89
CA PRO A 83 2.37 -20.88 -28.51
C PRO A 83 3.72 -21.61 -28.46
N GLU A 84 4.83 -20.87 -28.29
CA GLU A 84 6.18 -21.41 -28.17
C GLU A 84 6.57 -21.77 -26.73
N ILE A 85 5.72 -21.43 -25.76
CA ILE A 85 6.00 -21.64 -24.33
C ILE A 85 5.23 -22.84 -23.81
N THR A 86 5.97 -23.82 -23.31
CA THR A 86 5.42 -24.92 -22.52
C THR A 86 5.61 -24.59 -21.04
N LEU A 87 4.50 -24.50 -20.28
CA LEU A 87 4.54 -24.34 -18.84
C LEU A 87 4.45 -25.72 -18.16
N GLY A 88 5.35 -26.00 -17.23
CA GLY A 88 5.28 -27.21 -16.41
C GLY A 88 4.02 -27.20 -15.53
N SER A 89 3.25 -28.29 -15.56
CA SER A 89 2.01 -28.41 -14.79
C SER A 89 2.25 -28.51 -13.28
N ASP A 90 3.38 -29.07 -12.90
CA ASP A 90 3.77 -29.29 -11.51
C ASP A 90 5.20 -28.77 -11.31
N LEU A 91 5.36 -27.89 -10.31
CA LEU A 91 6.63 -27.40 -9.81
C LEU A 91 6.88 -28.00 -8.44
N GLU A 92 7.87 -28.87 -8.34
CA GLU A 92 8.41 -29.29 -7.05
C GLU A 92 9.21 -28.14 -6.47
N THR A 93 8.82 -27.67 -5.29
CA THR A 93 9.42 -26.50 -4.64
C THR A 93 9.95 -26.85 -3.26
N GLU A 94 11.05 -26.22 -2.87
CA GLU A 94 11.64 -26.31 -1.53
C GLU A 94 11.82 -24.90 -0.97
N TRP A 95 11.30 -24.69 0.24
CA TRP A 95 11.20 -23.41 0.91
C TRP A 95 11.95 -23.45 2.22
N HIS A 96 12.76 -22.42 2.49
CA HIS A 96 13.44 -22.23 3.76
C HIS A 96 13.35 -20.77 4.18
N PHE A 97 12.61 -20.53 5.26
CA PHE A 97 12.46 -19.22 5.87
C PHE A 97 13.43 -19.07 7.03
N SER A 98 13.95 -17.86 7.18
CA SER A 98 14.78 -17.44 8.29
C SER A 98 14.40 -16.02 8.69
N SER A 99 15.06 -15.47 9.71
CA SER A 99 14.78 -14.11 10.17
C SER A 99 15.13 -13.04 9.14
N ASP A 100 16.10 -13.28 8.25
CA ASP A 100 16.64 -12.29 7.31
C ASP A 100 16.28 -12.57 5.85
N LYS A 101 15.90 -13.81 5.49
CA LYS A 101 15.55 -14.15 4.11
C LYS A 101 14.62 -15.36 3.97
N LEU A 102 14.01 -15.46 2.79
CA LEU A 102 13.39 -16.65 2.23
C LEU A 102 14.32 -17.20 1.14
N ARG A 103 14.66 -18.49 1.22
CA ARG A 103 15.25 -19.24 0.11
C ARG A 103 14.20 -20.14 -0.51
N LEU A 104 14.09 -20.06 -1.82
CA LEU A 104 13.17 -20.85 -2.63
C LEU A 104 13.95 -21.52 -3.75
N THR A 105 13.75 -22.81 -3.97
CA THR A 105 14.19 -23.51 -5.19
C THR A 105 13.00 -24.24 -5.81
N TRP A 106 13.03 -24.40 -7.13
CA TRP A 106 12.00 -25.17 -7.83
C TRP A 106 12.54 -25.93 -9.02
N LYS A 107 11.83 -27.01 -9.36
CA LYS A 107 12.03 -27.80 -10.58
C LYS A 107 10.67 -28.20 -11.15
N SER A 108 10.47 -27.99 -12.44
CA SER A 108 9.26 -28.41 -13.13
C SER A 108 9.40 -29.82 -13.70
N ASN A 109 8.25 -30.44 -13.97
CA ASN A 109 8.16 -31.72 -14.67
C ASN A 109 8.68 -31.70 -16.11
N ILE A 110 8.87 -30.53 -16.73
CA ILE A 110 9.44 -30.38 -18.07
C ILE A 110 10.94 -30.01 -18.04
N GLY A 111 11.58 -30.06 -16.87
CA GLY A 111 13.02 -29.86 -16.72
C GLY A 111 13.48 -28.42 -16.52
N THR A 112 12.56 -27.45 -16.47
CA THR A 112 12.92 -26.08 -16.06
C THR A 112 13.15 -26.01 -14.55
N SER A 113 13.99 -25.08 -14.11
CA SER A 113 14.32 -24.93 -12.68
C SER A 113 14.79 -23.52 -12.37
N GLY A 114 14.83 -23.18 -11.09
CA GLY A 114 15.41 -21.92 -10.63
C GLY A 114 15.46 -21.83 -9.12
N HIS A 115 15.90 -20.66 -8.65
CA HIS A 115 16.02 -20.34 -7.24
C HIS A 115 15.82 -18.83 -6.99
N ALA A 116 15.50 -18.49 -5.75
CA ALA A 116 15.42 -17.12 -5.26
C ALA A 116 15.96 -17.04 -3.83
N GLU A 117 16.74 -15.98 -3.54
CA GLU A 117 17.04 -15.55 -2.18
C GLU A 117 16.41 -14.18 -1.96
N ILE A 118 15.28 -14.17 -1.25
CA ILE A 118 14.44 -12.98 -1.07
C ILE A 118 14.68 -12.43 0.34
N PRO A 119 15.20 -11.20 0.49
CA PRO A 119 15.41 -10.62 1.82
C PRO A 119 14.08 -10.37 2.54
N ALA A 120 14.12 -10.41 3.87
CA ALA A 120 12.98 -10.03 4.69
C ALA A 120 12.60 -8.56 4.47
N SER A 121 11.29 -8.29 4.42
CA SER A 121 10.73 -6.94 4.31
C SER A 121 11.20 -6.05 5.47
N GLN A 122 11.53 -4.79 5.19
CA GLN A 122 11.85 -3.79 6.22
C GLN A 122 10.61 -3.01 6.69
N ALA A 123 9.40 -3.38 6.25
CA ALA A 123 8.17 -2.64 6.53
C ALA A 123 7.84 -2.50 8.03
N SER A 124 8.37 -3.39 8.88
CA SER A 124 8.21 -3.36 10.34
C SER A 124 9.30 -2.56 11.06
N LEU A 125 10.39 -2.20 10.38
CA LEU A 125 11.46 -1.39 10.93
C LEU A 125 11.09 0.10 10.92
N PRO A 126 11.81 0.96 11.67
CA PRO A 126 11.63 2.39 11.55
C PRO A 126 11.89 2.92 10.13
N SER A 127 11.25 4.04 9.80
CA SER A 127 11.52 4.72 8.52
C SER A 127 12.97 5.17 8.40
N THR A 128 13.52 5.05 7.20
CA THR A 128 14.89 5.45 6.86
C THR A 128 14.96 6.82 6.17
N TYR A 129 13.81 7.43 5.86
CA TYR A 129 13.78 8.79 5.33
C TYR A 129 14.19 9.79 6.42
N LEU A 130 15.23 10.57 6.10
CA LEU A 130 15.70 11.67 6.93
C LEU A 130 14.83 12.90 6.68
N PRO A 131 14.43 13.62 7.74
CA PRO A 131 13.62 14.81 7.59
C PRO A 131 14.41 15.96 6.97
N GLU A 132 13.68 16.88 6.34
CA GLU A 132 14.22 18.16 5.85
C GLU A 132 14.89 18.91 7.01
N PRO A 133 16.22 19.10 7.00
CA PRO A 133 16.96 19.55 8.17
C PRO A 133 16.66 21.01 8.55
N GLU A 134 16.18 21.80 7.59
CA GLU A 134 15.83 23.22 7.77
C GLU A 134 14.41 23.42 8.33
N ILE A 135 13.61 22.34 8.43
CA ILE A 135 12.21 22.41 8.86
C ILE A 135 12.06 21.62 10.16
N THR A 136 12.15 22.34 11.27
CA THR A 136 12.21 21.77 12.63
C THR A 136 11.03 22.17 13.52
N ASN A 137 10.23 23.14 13.09
CA ASN A 137 9.08 23.65 13.82
C ASN A 137 7.95 24.07 12.87
N TRP A 138 6.78 24.36 13.44
CA TRP A 138 5.59 24.74 12.70
C TRP A 138 5.78 25.99 11.82
N ASP A 139 6.44 27.04 12.29
CA ASP A 139 6.63 28.29 11.54
C ASP A 139 7.44 28.06 10.25
N GLN A 140 8.54 27.32 10.35
CA GLN A 140 9.38 26.93 9.21
C GLN A 140 8.59 26.08 8.21
N PHE A 141 7.76 25.16 8.70
CA PHE A 141 6.91 24.36 7.83
C PHE A 141 5.89 25.21 7.08
N ARG A 142 5.25 26.19 7.72
CA ARG A 142 4.32 27.11 7.04
C ARG A 142 5.04 27.91 5.95
N GLU A 143 6.20 28.48 6.26
CA GLU A 143 7.00 29.25 5.30
C GLU A 143 7.41 28.40 4.10
N PHE A 144 7.82 27.15 4.35
CA PHE A 144 8.12 26.19 3.30
C PHE A 144 6.89 25.84 2.47
N ALA A 145 5.77 25.52 3.11
CA ALA A 145 4.55 25.03 2.48
C ALA A 145 3.94 26.03 1.48
N VAL A 146 3.92 27.32 1.83
CA VAL A 146 3.35 28.37 0.96
C VAL A 146 4.20 28.69 -0.28
N LYS A 147 5.48 28.27 -0.29
CA LYS A 147 6.41 28.46 -1.42
C LYS A 147 6.38 27.29 -2.42
N LEU A 148 5.68 26.20 -2.10
CA LEU A 148 5.62 25.03 -2.97
C LEU A 148 4.80 25.33 -4.24
N GLU A 149 5.24 24.72 -5.34
CA GLU A 149 4.50 24.76 -6.60
C GLU A 149 3.10 24.15 -6.41
N PRO A 150 2.02 24.89 -6.74
CA PRO A 150 0.66 24.38 -6.61
C PRO A 150 0.46 23.08 -7.39
N ASN A 151 -0.24 22.11 -6.78
CA ASN A 151 -0.58 20.80 -7.37
C ASN A 151 0.61 19.89 -7.74
N ARG A 152 1.85 20.26 -7.45
CA ARG A 152 3.01 19.38 -7.70
C ARG A 152 3.18 18.31 -6.64
N PHE A 153 2.84 18.60 -5.39
CA PHE A 153 3.07 17.71 -4.26
C PHE A 153 1.77 17.29 -3.60
N ILE A 154 1.77 16.08 -3.03
CA ILE A 154 0.71 15.60 -2.15
C ILE A 154 1.29 15.21 -0.78
N PHE A 155 0.48 15.35 0.25
CA PHE A 155 0.91 15.35 1.65
C PHE A 155 0.16 14.30 2.46
N ARG A 156 0.87 13.60 3.34
CA ARG A 156 0.28 12.62 4.26
C ARG A 156 0.87 12.76 5.66
N GLY A 157 0.02 13.00 6.65
CA GLY A 157 0.40 13.07 8.05
C GLY A 157 0.37 11.72 8.76
N GLN A 158 1.31 11.50 9.68
CA GLN A 158 1.34 10.39 10.63
C GLN A 158 1.71 10.88 12.03
N GLU A 159 1.10 10.29 13.06
CA GLU A 159 1.32 10.70 14.47
C GLU A 159 2.72 10.37 15.01
N SER A 160 3.48 9.53 14.30
CA SER A 160 4.84 9.16 14.67
C SER A 160 5.77 9.17 13.47
N ASN A 161 6.94 9.77 13.65
CA ASN A 161 8.01 9.76 12.67
C ASN A 161 8.78 8.43 12.58
N SER A 162 8.56 7.49 13.50
CA SER A 162 9.16 6.16 13.39
C SER A 162 8.40 5.26 12.41
N TRP A 163 7.15 5.59 12.08
CA TRP A 163 6.32 4.77 11.21
C TRP A 163 6.68 4.94 9.74
N ARG A 164 6.83 3.80 9.05
CA ARG A 164 6.98 3.76 7.60
C ARG A 164 5.67 4.05 6.86
N LEU A 165 5.75 4.49 5.61
CA LEU A 165 4.62 4.42 4.69
C LEU A 165 4.21 2.96 4.49
N ARG A 166 3.00 2.64 4.94
CA ARG A 166 2.43 1.29 4.90
C ARG A 166 0.91 1.40 4.83
N THR A 167 0.24 0.53 4.07
CA THR A 167 -1.24 0.55 3.97
C THR A 167 -1.88 0.06 5.27
N HIS A 168 -3.16 0.37 5.49
CA HIS A 168 -3.87 -0.19 6.64
C HIS A 168 -4.03 -1.71 6.48
N PHE A 169 -4.27 -2.19 5.26
CA PHE A 169 -4.30 -3.63 4.94
C PHE A 169 -3.05 -4.35 5.47
N HIS A 170 -1.86 -3.93 5.08
CA HIS A 170 -0.62 -4.59 5.51
C HIS A 170 -0.34 -4.42 7.01
N ARG A 171 -0.65 -3.26 7.59
CA ARG A 171 -0.52 -3.05 9.05
C ARG A 171 -1.41 -3.98 9.88
N SER A 172 -2.56 -4.40 9.36
CA SER A 172 -3.42 -5.38 10.03
C SER A 172 -2.83 -6.80 10.03
N GLY A 173 -1.68 -6.99 9.38
CA GLY A 173 -1.01 -8.29 9.27
C GLY A 173 -1.66 -9.20 8.24
N ARG A 174 -2.29 -8.62 7.22
CA ARG A 174 -2.80 -9.28 6.02
C ARG A 174 -1.88 -8.96 4.85
N TYR A 175 -1.64 -9.94 3.98
CA TYR A 175 -0.74 -9.85 2.84
C TYR A 175 -1.32 -10.48 1.58
N HIS A 176 -2.22 -11.47 1.69
CA HIS A 176 -2.79 -12.16 0.55
C HIS A 176 -3.85 -11.30 -0.16
N LEU A 177 -3.44 -10.52 -1.16
CA LEU A 177 -4.31 -9.54 -1.82
C LEU A 177 -5.42 -10.19 -2.67
N MET A 178 -5.15 -11.38 -3.23
CA MET A 178 -6.16 -12.16 -3.96
C MET A 178 -7.34 -12.54 -3.07
N ARG A 179 -7.06 -13.01 -1.84
CA ARG A 179 -8.10 -13.28 -0.85
C ARG A 179 -8.87 -12.02 -0.47
N PHE A 180 -8.16 -10.91 -0.27
CA PHE A 180 -8.80 -9.63 0.02
C PHE A 180 -9.81 -9.21 -1.06
N MET A 181 -9.43 -9.27 -2.34
CA MET A 181 -10.34 -8.90 -3.44
C MET A 181 -11.50 -9.89 -3.59
N ASN A 182 -11.24 -11.20 -3.50
CA ASN A 182 -12.22 -12.23 -3.84
C ASN A 182 -13.19 -12.54 -2.69
N GLU A 183 -12.74 -12.45 -1.43
CA GLU A 183 -13.54 -12.78 -0.25
C GLU A 183 -13.95 -11.52 0.51
N ASP A 184 -12.97 -10.73 0.94
CA ASP A 184 -13.18 -9.61 1.88
C ASP A 184 -14.03 -8.51 1.21
N ILE A 185 -13.64 -8.08 0.01
CA ILE A 185 -14.33 -7.02 -0.75
C ILE A 185 -15.69 -7.48 -1.27
N SER A 186 -15.81 -8.72 -1.74
CA SER A 186 -17.10 -9.28 -2.16
C SER A 186 -18.12 -9.25 -1.01
N THR A 187 -17.71 -9.72 0.17
CA THR A 187 -18.55 -9.72 1.38
C THR A 187 -18.87 -8.30 1.84
N LEU A 188 -17.89 -7.40 1.85
CA LEU A 188 -18.09 -6.01 2.26
C LEU A 188 -19.05 -5.30 1.31
N HIS A 189 -18.89 -5.46 0.00
CA HIS A 189 -19.76 -4.86 -1.01
C HIS A 189 -21.22 -5.31 -0.84
N ALA A 190 -21.45 -6.60 -0.60
CA ALA A 190 -22.79 -7.12 -0.32
C ALA A 190 -23.41 -6.45 0.92
N ASN A 191 -22.67 -6.30 2.02
CA ASN A 191 -23.17 -5.67 3.24
C ASN A 191 -23.43 -4.16 3.09
N LEU A 192 -22.54 -3.45 2.40
CA LEU A 192 -22.64 -2.00 2.23
C LEU A 192 -23.66 -1.58 1.16
N SER A 193 -24.05 -2.47 0.24
CA SER A 193 -25.02 -2.16 -0.82
C SER A 193 -26.37 -1.63 -0.32
N SER A 194 -26.73 -1.95 0.93
CA SER A 194 -27.94 -1.44 1.60
C SER A 194 -27.76 -0.08 2.29
N LEU A 195 -26.50 0.36 2.47
CA LEU A 195 -26.13 1.56 3.21
C LEU A 195 -25.71 2.72 2.28
N THR A 196 -25.65 2.48 0.98
CA THR A 196 -25.28 3.48 -0.04
C THR A 196 -26.46 3.72 -0.98
N ASP A 197 -26.71 4.98 -1.34
CA ASP A 197 -27.75 5.31 -2.32
C ASP A 197 -27.38 4.83 -3.74
N HIS A 198 -26.08 4.68 -4.00
CA HIS A 198 -25.52 4.16 -5.24
C HIS A 198 -25.08 2.71 -5.09
N ILE A 199 -25.45 1.85 -6.04
CA ILE A 199 -24.94 0.47 -6.12
C ILE A 199 -23.70 0.47 -7.02
N PHE A 200 -22.55 0.14 -6.44
CA PHE A 200 -21.28 0.16 -7.15
C PHE A 200 -21.15 -1.06 -8.09
N ASN A 201 -20.89 -0.82 -9.37
CA ASN A 201 -20.45 -1.88 -10.28
C ASN A 201 -18.93 -2.07 -10.17
N LEU A 202 -18.49 -3.06 -9.40
CA LEU A 202 -17.05 -3.30 -9.20
C LEU A 202 -16.30 -3.78 -10.48
N ASN A 203 -17.02 -4.13 -11.54
CA ASN A 203 -16.41 -4.40 -12.86
C ASN A 203 -16.11 -3.12 -13.65
N ASP A 204 -16.70 -1.99 -13.26
CA ASP A 204 -16.36 -0.67 -13.79
C ASP A 204 -15.17 -0.10 -13.01
N PRO A 205 -14.02 0.18 -13.64
CA PRO A 205 -12.83 0.64 -12.92
C PRO A 205 -13.02 1.94 -12.12
N LEU A 206 -13.85 2.87 -12.62
CA LEU A 206 -14.10 4.14 -11.94
C LEU A 206 -14.96 3.93 -10.69
N GLN A 207 -16.01 3.10 -10.79
CA GLN A 207 -16.85 2.76 -9.65
C GLN A 207 -16.11 1.88 -8.64
N ASN A 208 -15.27 0.96 -9.10
CA ASN A 208 -14.43 0.15 -8.24
C ASN A 208 -13.48 1.05 -7.41
N ALA A 209 -12.78 1.98 -8.06
CA ALA A 209 -11.93 2.96 -7.38
C ALA A 209 -12.72 3.83 -6.39
N ALA A 210 -13.93 4.28 -6.76
CA ALA A 210 -14.81 5.03 -5.88
C ALA A 210 -15.23 4.23 -4.64
N PHE A 211 -15.57 2.95 -4.81
CA PHE A 211 -15.92 2.04 -3.71
C PHE A 211 -14.73 1.86 -2.74
N TYR A 212 -13.53 1.59 -3.26
CA TYR A 212 -12.32 1.47 -2.44
C TYR A 212 -12.02 2.75 -1.65
N SER A 213 -12.15 3.92 -2.28
CA SER A 213 -11.97 5.21 -1.61
C SER A 213 -13.01 5.44 -0.51
N LEU A 214 -14.27 5.07 -0.75
CA LEU A 214 -15.33 5.17 0.24
C LEU A 214 -15.01 4.32 1.49
N ILE A 215 -14.74 3.04 1.31
CA ILE A 215 -14.49 2.14 2.45
C ILE A 215 -13.20 2.49 3.20
N GLN A 216 -12.16 2.97 2.49
CA GLN A 216 -10.92 3.48 3.08
C GLN A 216 -11.21 4.68 3.98
N HIS A 217 -11.99 5.65 3.50
CA HIS A 217 -12.36 6.83 4.29
C HIS A 217 -13.23 6.48 5.50
N HIS A 218 -13.97 5.37 5.47
CA HIS A 218 -14.73 4.84 6.61
C HIS A 218 -13.93 3.88 7.50
N GLY A 219 -12.62 3.71 7.24
CA GLY A 219 -11.70 2.99 8.12
C GLY A 219 -11.55 1.50 7.82
N TYR A 220 -12.07 1.00 6.71
CA TYR A 220 -11.81 -0.37 6.31
C TYR A 220 -10.34 -0.56 5.90
N PRO A 221 -9.65 -1.64 6.35
CA PRO A 221 -8.29 -1.94 5.94
C PRO A 221 -8.16 -2.18 4.42
N THR A 222 -7.70 -1.19 3.66
CA THR A 222 -7.48 -1.34 2.21
C THR A 222 -5.99 -1.23 1.83
N PRO A 223 -5.60 -1.71 0.63
CA PRO A 223 -4.27 -1.47 0.06
C PRO A 223 -4.08 -0.04 -0.49
N LEU A 224 -4.88 0.93 -0.01
CA LEU A 224 -4.74 2.34 -0.37
C LEU A 224 -3.95 3.11 0.71
N LEU A 225 -3.37 4.23 0.30
CA LEU A 225 -2.98 5.33 1.16
C LEU A 225 -3.71 6.61 0.77
N ASP A 226 -4.19 7.32 1.79
CA ASP A 226 -4.78 8.64 1.63
C ASP A 226 -3.69 9.72 1.69
N TRP A 227 -3.83 10.69 0.80
CA TRP A 227 -3.00 11.88 0.66
C TRP A 227 -3.91 13.11 0.49
N SER A 228 -3.36 14.29 0.70
CA SER A 228 -4.04 15.55 0.44
C SER A 228 -3.20 16.43 -0.48
N PHE A 229 -3.83 17.20 -1.36
CA PHE A 229 -3.14 18.29 -2.07
C PHE A 229 -2.76 19.46 -1.16
N SER A 230 -3.33 19.54 0.05
CA SER A 230 -3.03 20.60 1.00
C SER A 230 -1.96 20.17 2.02
N PRO A 231 -0.84 20.91 2.14
CA PRO A 231 0.16 20.65 3.18
C PRO A 231 -0.43 20.80 4.59
N PHE A 232 -1.39 21.71 4.77
CA PHE A 232 -2.03 21.98 6.05
C PHE A 232 -3.03 20.88 6.45
N ILE A 233 -3.70 20.25 5.49
CA ILE A 233 -4.51 19.05 5.76
C ILE A 233 -3.60 17.86 6.09
N GLY A 234 -2.46 17.72 5.40
CA GLY A 234 -1.42 16.76 5.77
C GLY A 234 -0.98 16.92 7.23
N ALA A 235 -0.70 18.17 7.66
CA ALA A 235 -0.37 18.48 9.04
C ALA A 235 -1.52 18.17 10.01
N PHE A 236 -2.78 18.49 9.67
CA PHE A 236 -3.95 18.13 10.47
C PHE A 236 -3.98 16.63 10.78
N PHE A 237 -3.78 15.77 9.78
CA PHE A 237 -3.76 14.32 9.99
C PHE A 237 -2.56 13.83 10.82
N ALA A 238 -1.42 14.53 10.77
CA ALA A 238 -0.27 14.23 11.59
C ALA A 238 -0.55 14.47 13.09
N TYR A 239 -1.35 15.50 13.41
CA TYR A 239 -1.59 15.94 14.78
C TYR A 239 -2.93 15.52 15.40
N ARG A 240 -3.94 15.20 14.57
CA ARG A 240 -5.34 14.95 14.99
C ARG A 240 -5.45 14.01 16.20
N ASN A 241 -4.82 12.84 16.12
CA ASN A 241 -4.94 11.75 17.11
C ASN A 241 -3.91 11.83 18.26
N LEU A 242 -3.08 12.87 18.28
CA LEU A 242 -1.98 13.00 19.25
C LEU A 242 -2.48 13.56 20.59
N LEU A 243 -3.01 12.66 21.44
CA LEU A 243 -3.55 13.01 22.75
C LEU A 243 -2.47 13.54 23.72
N ALA A 244 -2.90 14.31 24.73
CA ALA A 244 -2.01 14.99 25.66
C ALA A 244 -0.94 14.09 26.30
N GLY A 245 -1.33 12.91 26.78
CA GLY A 245 -0.42 11.95 27.42
C GLY A 245 0.52 11.20 26.48
N ARG A 246 0.44 11.40 25.16
CA ARG A 246 1.35 10.80 24.17
C ARG A 246 2.42 11.78 23.66
N ARG A 247 2.37 13.04 24.09
CA ARG A 247 3.32 14.08 23.70
C ARG A 247 4.48 14.12 24.69
N THR A 248 5.68 14.09 24.17
CA THR A 248 6.95 14.15 24.91
C THR A 248 7.91 15.08 24.17
N GLU A 249 8.97 15.54 24.84
CA GLU A 249 9.99 16.41 24.24
C GLU A 249 10.65 15.79 22.99
N ASN A 250 10.75 14.45 22.95
CA ASN A 250 11.41 13.74 21.87
C ASN A 250 10.46 13.17 20.81
N SER A 251 9.14 13.14 21.07
CA SER A 251 8.19 12.61 20.09
C SER A 251 7.90 13.63 19.00
N LYS A 252 7.94 13.17 17.75
CA LYS A 252 7.65 13.95 16.56
C LYS A 252 6.57 13.29 15.73
N VAL A 253 5.72 14.13 15.13
CA VAL A 253 4.83 13.71 14.04
C VAL A 253 5.60 13.78 12.72
N ARG A 254 5.11 13.10 11.68
CA ARG A 254 5.72 13.13 10.34
C ARG A 254 4.72 13.53 9.28
N ILE A 255 5.16 14.37 8.35
CA ILE A 255 4.44 14.70 7.12
C ILE A 255 5.27 14.20 5.95
N PHE A 256 4.74 13.24 5.20
CA PHE A 256 5.29 12.81 3.92
C PHE A 256 4.88 13.78 2.83
N ILE A 257 5.79 14.05 1.90
CA ILE A 257 5.61 14.92 0.74
C ILE A 257 6.02 14.11 -0.48
N LEU A 258 5.05 13.69 -1.29
CA LEU A 258 5.29 12.94 -2.51
C LEU A 258 5.17 13.85 -3.73
N ASP A 259 6.21 13.92 -4.56
CA ASP A 259 6.22 14.62 -5.84
C ASP A 259 5.37 13.84 -6.86
N THR A 260 4.40 14.51 -7.47
CA THR A 260 3.52 13.94 -8.51
C THR A 260 4.28 13.59 -9.79
N ALA A 261 5.54 14.03 -9.95
CA ALA A 261 6.49 13.50 -10.93
C ALA A 261 6.55 11.97 -10.92
N TRP A 262 6.37 11.32 -9.75
CA TRP A 262 6.24 9.87 -9.64
C TRP A 262 5.19 9.29 -10.60
N ASN A 263 4.06 9.96 -10.73
CA ASN A 263 2.93 9.54 -11.58
C ASN A 263 3.16 9.73 -13.08
N ARG A 264 4.18 10.52 -13.45
CA ARG A 264 4.61 10.77 -14.82
C ARG A 264 5.75 9.82 -15.20
N ASP A 265 6.68 9.61 -14.28
CA ASP A 265 7.92 8.90 -14.55
C ASP A 265 7.76 7.37 -14.45
N LEU A 266 6.70 6.87 -13.80
CA LEU A 266 6.45 5.45 -13.62
C LEU A 266 5.10 5.01 -14.22
N THR A 267 5.06 3.75 -14.66
CA THR A 267 3.87 3.13 -15.23
C THR A 267 2.76 3.06 -14.19
N ARG A 268 1.58 3.56 -14.57
CA ARG A 268 0.38 3.46 -13.73
C ARG A 268 -0.20 2.05 -13.84
N VAL A 269 -0.31 1.41 -12.69
CA VAL A 269 -1.02 0.14 -12.51
C VAL A 269 -2.26 0.42 -11.67
N GLN A 270 -3.44 0.16 -12.22
CA GLN A 270 -4.75 0.37 -11.57
C GLN A 270 -5.32 -0.92 -10.96
N LEU A 271 -4.59 -2.04 -11.08
CA LEU A 271 -4.95 -3.32 -10.49
C LEU A 271 -4.33 -3.42 -9.10
N ILE A 272 -5.04 -4.04 -8.14
CA ILE A 272 -4.48 -4.34 -6.83
C ILE A 272 -3.64 -5.61 -6.90
N SER A 273 -4.16 -6.67 -7.53
CA SER A 273 -3.46 -7.93 -7.76
C SER A 273 -4.29 -8.73 -8.77
N PRO A 274 -3.72 -9.74 -9.43
CA PRO A 274 -2.31 -9.92 -9.74
C PRO A 274 -1.76 -8.75 -10.58
N ALA A 275 -0.62 -8.20 -10.20
CA ALA A 275 0.10 -7.19 -10.96
C ALA A 275 1.58 -7.15 -10.53
N PRO A 276 2.53 -6.75 -11.40
CA PRO A 276 3.89 -6.49 -10.98
C PRO A 276 3.94 -5.52 -9.79
N PRO A 277 4.95 -5.57 -8.91
CA PRO A 277 5.07 -4.66 -7.77
C PRO A 277 4.92 -3.20 -8.20
N HIS A 278 3.99 -2.47 -7.59
CA HIS A 278 3.72 -1.08 -7.94
C HIS A 278 3.25 -0.24 -6.74
N PHE A 279 3.41 1.07 -6.88
CA PHE A 279 2.82 2.09 -6.03
C PHE A 279 2.28 3.18 -6.97
N SER A 280 0.96 3.26 -7.14
CA SER A 280 0.32 4.01 -8.23
C SER A 280 -0.68 5.02 -7.69
N PHE A 281 -0.82 6.16 -8.37
CA PHE A 281 -1.90 7.10 -8.08
C PHE A 281 -3.25 6.55 -8.58
N VAL A 282 -4.30 6.81 -7.80
CA VAL A 282 -5.70 6.53 -8.13
C VAL A 282 -6.50 7.79 -7.90
N ASN A 283 -7.29 8.18 -8.90
CA ASN A 283 -8.18 9.34 -8.85
C ASN A 283 -9.62 8.83 -8.76
N PRO A 284 -10.11 8.45 -7.57
CA PRO A 284 -11.49 8.02 -7.40
C PRO A 284 -12.44 9.21 -7.64
N ILE A 285 -13.62 8.90 -8.16
CA ILE A 285 -14.73 9.86 -8.19
C ILE A 285 -15.50 9.81 -6.85
N ALA A 286 -16.01 10.96 -6.39
CA ALA A 286 -16.73 11.06 -5.12
C ALA A 286 -18.18 10.58 -5.24
N ILE A 287 -18.38 9.27 -5.40
CA ILE A 287 -19.72 8.67 -5.27
C ILE A 287 -19.95 8.36 -3.79
N ASN A 288 -20.97 8.99 -3.18
CA ASN A 288 -21.32 8.88 -1.76
C ASN A 288 -20.17 9.15 -0.76
N ASN A 289 -19.05 9.72 -1.22
CA ASN A 289 -17.87 9.99 -0.39
C ASN A 289 -17.74 11.49 -0.09
N THR A 290 -18.45 11.95 0.95
CA THR A 290 -18.49 13.37 1.36
C THR A 290 -17.16 13.88 1.92
N ARG A 291 -16.23 12.98 2.27
CA ARG A 291 -14.91 13.29 2.83
C ARG A 291 -13.89 13.70 1.78
N MET A 292 -14.08 13.29 0.52
CA MET A 292 -13.08 13.45 -0.54
C MET A 292 -12.75 14.92 -0.85
N VAL A 293 -13.77 15.76 -1.04
CA VAL A 293 -13.59 17.18 -1.40
C VAL A 293 -13.00 18.00 -0.25
N PRO A 294 -13.54 17.96 0.99
CA PRO A 294 -12.99 18.76 2.09
C PRO A 294 -11.54 18.39 2.43
N GLN A 295 -11.18 17.11 2.32
CA GLN A 295 -9.82 16.64 2.59
C GLN A 295 -8.86 16.93 1.43
N GLN A 296 -9.36 17.45 0.30
CA GLN A 296 -8.61 17.58 -0.96
C GLN A 296 -7.90 16.26 -1.29
N ALA A 297 -8.67 15.17 -1.15
CA ALA A 297 -8.13 13.82 -1.06
C ALA A 297 -7.58 13.35 -2.41
N MET A 298 -6.47 12.64 -2.32
CA MET A 298 -5.84 11.86 -3.39
C MET A 298 -5.51 10.50 -2.81
N SER A 299 -5.64 9.43 -3.59
CA SER A 299 -5.29 8.09 -3.14
C SER A 299 -4.14 7.51 -3.95
N THR A 300 -3.33 6.69 -3.31
CA THR A 300 -2.43 5.77 -4.01
C THR A 300 -2.82 4.34 -3.69
N VAL A 301 -2.72 3.44 -4.65
CA VAL A 301 -2.94 1.99 -4.51
C VAL A 301 -1.62 1.26 -4.67
N THR A 302 -1.43 0.17 -3.92
CA THR A 302 -0.21 -0.62 -4.00
C THR A 302 -0.44 -2.06 -3.59
N ASN A 303 0.27 -2.96 -4.24
CA ASN A 303 0.42 -4.33 -3.81
C ASN A 303 1.66 -4.56 -2.94
N ILE A 304 2.35 -3.51 -2.49
CA ILE A 304 3.62 -3.61 -1.78
C ILE A 304 3.44 -3.30 -0.30
N ASP A 305 4.01 -4.15 0.54
CA ASP A 305 4.09 -3.93 1.99
C ASP A 305 5.13 -2.83 2.35
N ASP A 306 6.37 -3.00 1.88
CA ASP A 306 7.48 -2.06 2.11
C ASP A 306 7.56 -0.97 1.03
N ILE A 307 6.61 -0.03 1.10
CA ILE A 307 6.48 1.07 0.13
C ILE A 307 7.74 1.94 0.08
N GLU A 308 8.35 2.21 1.24
CA GLU A 308 9.53 3.07 1.31
C GLU A 308 10.74 2.47 0.59
N THR A 309 11.00 1.17 0.77
CA THR A 309 12.08 0.47 0.05
C THR A 309 11.82 0.46 -1.45
N TYR A 310 10.56 0.27 -1.86
CA TYR A 310 10.18 0.34 -3.27
C TYR A 310 10.39 1.73 -3.88
N ILE A 311 9.97 2.79 -3.19
CA ILE A 311 10.21 4.16 -3.65
C ILE A 311 11.72 4.42 -3.74
N ARG A 312 12.51 4.06 -2.72
CA ARG A 312 13.97 4.22 -2.71
C ARG A 312 14.65 3.54 -3.90
N HIS A 313 14.21 2.34 -4.26
CA HIS A 313 14.74 1.63 -5.43
C HIS A 313 14.58 2.47 -6.70
N TRP A 314 13.42 3.07 -6.92
CA TRP A 314 13.15 3.91 -8.08
C TRP A 314 13.83 5.28 -8.01
N GLU A 315 13.94 5.88 -6.83
CA GLU A 315 14.70 7.12 -6.64
C GLU A 315 16.17 6.94 -7.05
N GLN A 316 16.79 5.84 -6.64
CA GLN A 316 18.16 5.48 -7.00
C GLN A 316 18.29 5.21 -8.51
N ARG A 317 17.34 4.45 -9.07
CA ARG A 317 17.34 4.08 -10.49
C ARG A 317 17.16 5.29 -11.41
N ASN A 318 16.27 6.21 -11.05
CA ASN A 318 15.93 7.38 -11.86
C ASN A 318 16.80 8.60 -11.53
N SER A 319 17.61 8.54 -10.47
CA SER A 319 18.37 9.68 -9.94
C SER A 319 17.47 10.89 -9.61
N THR A 320 16.28 10.61 -9.08
CA THR A 320 15.25 11.62 -8.74
C THR A 320 14.73 11.34 -7.35
N ASN A 321 14.63 12.36 -6.50
CA ASN A 321 13.97 12.24 -5.19
C ASN A 321 12.46 12.48 -5.38
N TYR A 322 11.65 11.48 -5.06
CA TYR A 322 10.20 11.56 -5.16
C TYR A 322 9.53 11.78 -3.81
N LEU A 323 10.11 11.22 -2.73
CA LEU A 323 9.54 11.28 -1.40
C LEU A 323 10.44 12.06 -0.45
N ARG A 324 9.86 13.09 0.18
CA ARG A 324 10.47 13.88 1.25
C ARG A 324 9.66 13.73 2.53
N VAL A 325 10.29 13.99 3.67
CA VAL A 325 9.60 13.94 4.96
C VAL A 325 9.93 15.16 5.80
N VAL A 326 8.96 15.67 6.55
CA VAL A 326 9.14 16.71 7.56
C VAL A 326 8.72 16.14 8.91
N ASP A 327 9.59 16.27 9.91
CA ASP A 327 9.31 15.83 11.28
C ASP A 327 9.12 17.05 12.18
N LEU A 328 7.93 17.19 12.76
CA LEU A 328 7.57 18.32 13.61
C LEU A 328 7.39 17.89 15.08
N PRO A 329 7.77 18.72 16.07
CA PRO A 329 7.59 18.41 17.48
C PRO A 329 6.14 18.12 17.85
N SER A 330 5.88 17.01 18.55
CA SER A 330 4.53 16.69 19.04
C SER A 330 3.94 17.76 19.98
N LEU A 331 4.82 18.54 20.63
CA LEU A 331 4.45 19.63 21.53
C LEU A 331 3.87 20.84 20.80
N ASP A 332 4.11 21.00 19.49
CA ASP A 332 3.54 22.08 18.69
C ASP A 332 2.03 21.92 18.47
N ARG A 333 1.46 20.74 18.78
CA ARG A 333 0.05 20.41 18.53
C ARG A 333 -0.94 21.51 18.91
N PRO A 334 -0.92 22.12 20.13
CA PRO A 334 -1.90 23.14 20.49
C PRO A 334 -1.89 24.34 19.53
N GLN A 335 -0.71 24.85 19.20
CA GLN A 335 -0.54 25.94 18.24
C GLN A 335 -0.99 25.53 16.85
N VAL A 336 -0.49 24.38 16.35
CA VAL A 336 -0.79 23.87 15.02
C VAL A 336 -2.30 23.69 14.82
N MET A 337 -2.96 22.99 15.76
CA MET A 337 -4.39 22.71 15.66
C MET A 337 -5.24 23.99 15.77
N GLN A 338 -4.81 24.98 16.56
CA GLN A 338 -5.47 26.29 16.64
C GLN A 338 -5.38 27.05 15.31
N GLU A 339 -4.19 27.14 14.72
CA GLU A 339 -4.00 27.83 13.44
C GLU A 339 -4.74 27.13 12.29
N LEU A 340 -4.69 25.79 12.23
CA LEU A 340 -5.46 25.01 11.27
C LEU A 340 -6.97 25.26 11.39
N ALA A 341 -7.49 25.37 12.62
CA ALA A 341 -8.90 25.69 12.83
C ALA A 341 -9.27 27.10 12.30
N LEU A 342 -8.36 28.09 12.41
CA LEU A 342 -8.56 29.42 11.82
C LEU A 342 -8.57 29.39 10.29
N MET A 343 -7.90 28.42 9.66
CA MET A 343 -7.94 28.15 8.22
C MET A 343 -9.18 27.34 7.80
N GLY A 344 -10.08 27.01 8.72
CA GLY A 344 -11.25 26.17 8.48
C GLY A 344 -10.93 24.67 8.39
N ILE A 345 -9.72 24.24 8.76
CA ILE A 345 -9.30 22.84 8.78
C ILE A 345 -9.60 22.28 10.17
N THR A 346 -10.77 21.66 10.30
CA THR A 346 -11.29 21.10 11.56
C THR A 346 -11.82 19.68 11.36
N ALA A 347 -12.04 18.92 12.43
CA ALA A 347 -12.68 17.61 12.32
C ALA A 347 -14.08 17.68 11.68
N GLY A 348 -14.89 18.69 12.00
CA GLY A 348 -16.23 18.84 11.43
C GLY A 348 -16.24 19.15 9.94
N SER A 349 -15.24 19.89 9.45
CA SER A 349 -15.07 20.11 8.00
C SER A 349 -14.49 18.88 7.29
N MET A 350 -13.51 18.19 7.90
CA MET A 350 -12.83 17.06 7.27
C MET A 350 -13.67 15.77 7.28
N PHE A 351 -14.58 15.61 8.25
CA PHE A 351 -15.47 14.46 8.37
C PHE A 351 -16.93 14.93 8.47
N PRO A 352 -17.54 15.37 7.35
CA PRO A 352 -18.93 15.83 7.37
C PRO A 352 -19.87 14.76 7.94
N GLY A 353 -20.68 15.17 8.93
CA GLY A 353 -21.58 14.28 9.66
C GLY A 353 -21.46 14.44 11.17
N LEU A 354 -22.22 13.61 11.89
CA LEU A 354 -22.29 13.66 13.36
C LEU A 354 -20.93 13.40 14.00
N ASP A 355 -20.17 12.40 13.51
CA ASP A 355 -18.88 12.02 14.08
C ASP A 355 -17.87 13.18 14.08
N GLY A 356 -17.70 13.85 12.92
CA GLY A 356 -16.77 14.97 12.81
C GLY A 356 -17.22 16.19 13.60
N ALA A 357 -18.53 16.46 13.64
CA ALA A 357 -19.08 17.55 14.45
C ALA A 357 -18.84 17.32 15.95
N CYS A 358 -19.13 16.12 16.45
CA CYS A 358 -18.87 15.74 17.84
C CYS A 358 -17.37 15.79 18.16
N GLU A 359 -16.51 15.30 17.27
CA GLU A 359 -15.06 15.36 17.45
C GLU A 359 -14.54 16.80 17.53
N GLN A 360 -15.00 17.70 16.66
CA GLN A 360 -14.60 19.10 16.69
C GLN A 360 -15.04 19.79 17.99
N LEU A 361 -16.28 19.57 18.43
CA LEU A 361 -16.77 20.14 19.69
C LEU A 361 -16.03 19.54 20.90
N LYS A 362 -15.68 18.25 20.83
CA LYS A 362 -14.83 17.61 21.84
C LYS A 362 -13.47 18.29 21.94
N GLU A 363 -12.80 18.52 20.81
CA GLU A 363 -11.52 19.23 20.77
C GLU A 363 -11.65 20.63 21.36
N ARG A 364 -12.70 21.38 21.00
CA ARG A 364 -12.92 22.75 21.45
C ARG A 364 -13.15 22.88 22.96
N TYR A 365 -13.90 21.95 23.56
CA TYR A 365 -14.37 22.07 24.94
C TYR A 365 -13.57 21.24 25.94
N PHE A 366 -12.91 20.16 25.52
CA PHE A 366 -12.30 19.18 26.43
C PHE A 366 -10.81 18.93 26.24
N ASN A 367 -10.20 19.39 25.13
CA ASN A 367 -8.77 19.21 24.88
C ASN A 367 -7.94 20.49 25.11
N ARG A 368 -8.36 21.34 26.07
CA ARG A 368 -7.59 22.51 26.52
C ARG A 368 -6.41 22.10 27.40
#